data_AF-A0A934A057-F1
#
_entry.id   AF-A0A934A057-F1
#
_cell.length_a   1.000
_cell.length_b   1.000
_cell.length_c   1.000
_cell.angle_alpha   90.00
_cell.angle_beta   90.00
_cell.angle_gamma   90.00
#
_symmetry.space_group_name_H-M   'P 1'
#
loop_
_entity.id
_entity.type
_entity.pdbx_description
1 polymer ?
#
loop_
_entity_poly.entity_id
_entity_poly.type
_entity_poly.pdbx_seq_one_letter_code
_entity_poly.pdbx_strand_id
1 'polypeptide(L)'
;MPFVEQYAGGECEWPERQRAGAPPRFTFHVRDLLRVRPQLDHMFVELSVRPMTSGGLAFCLDVPDRNLGTWSIPVSEKERSRLARGSGECAARVQQLDGGPVIDLAPFCEGLRHDWTGEVAAAYADLARGDAVSGAARLAHPARRPNSPPSAHHLLGRCHRACEKLEEAIACYRAAVRASTNEDGQLRPWAAGPLSDMGVAYKRGKDAARAIHCFLHSLHLRPNHPEALLSFFSLLALDDSYVLFAASRVLALGDHGALVDQFLDSYARHAHRDSTTLRREAERLAAKVDLSEWPFRRPCFGSLASFERGLAGKATPVTAALAKGRWGPGNASA
;
A
#
# COMPACT_ATOMS: atom_id res chain seq x y z
N MET A 1 9.96 -16.45 16.82
CA MET A 1 9.67 -16.91 15.45
C MET A 1 9.12 -15.73 14.66
N PRO A 2 9.96 -15.11 13.81
CA PRO A 2 9.57 -14.16 12.76
C PRO A 2 8.30 -14.50 11.99
N PHE A 3 7.66 -13.49 11.38
CA PHE A 3 6.45 -13.63 10.56
C PHE A 3 6.46 -14.84 9.61
N VAL A 4 7.52 -14.97 8.81
CA VAL A 4 7.66 -16.04 7.81
C VAL A 4 7.71 -17.42 8.46
N GLU A 5 8.29 -17.55 9.65
CA GLU A 5 8.37 -18.82 10.37
C GLU A 5 7.03 -19.26 10.98
N GLN A 6 6.05 -18.36 11.07
CA GLN A 6 4.70 -18.72 11.49
C GLN A 6 3.91 -19.41 10.38
N TYR A 7 4.29 -19.21 9.12
CA TYR A 7 3.54 -19.77 7.99
C TYR A 7 3.63 -21.29 7.97
N ALA A 8 2.46 -21.93 7.95
CA ALA A 8 2.31 -23.39 7.93
C ALA A 8 1.74 -23.91 6.61
N GLY A 9 1.60 -23.06 5.60
CA GLY A 9 0.99 -23.37 4.31
C GLY A 9 -0.35 -22.68 4.14
N GLY A 10 -1.03 -22.97 3.04
CA GLY A 10 -2.33 -22.37 2.76
C GLY A 10 -3.08 -23.13 1.70
N GLU A 11 -4.36 -22.85 1.62
CA GLU A 11 -5.31 -23.52 0.73
C GLU A 11 -6.21 -22.51 0.02
N CYS A 12 -6.70 -22.93 -1.14
CA CYS A 12 -7.61 -22.16 -1.97
C CYS A 12 -8.87 -22.98 -2.23
N GLU A 13 -9.98 -22.51 -1.69
CA GLU A 13 -11.30 -23.11 -1.88
C GLU A 13 -12.06 -22.34 -2.94
N TRP A 14 -12.54 -23.05 -3.96
CA TRP A 14 -13.41 -22.47 -4.97
C TRP A 14 -14.84 -22.98 -4.75
N PRO A 15 -15.85 -22.10 -4.88
CA PRO A 15 -17.23 -22.53 -4.74
C PRO A 15 -17.61 -23.58 -5.79
N GLU A 16 -18.46 -24.52 -5.39
CA GLU A 16 -19.02 -25.54 -6.27
C GLU A 16 -19.87 -24.90 -7.39
N ARG A 17 -20.03 -25.62 -8.51
CA ARG A 17 -20.73 -25.10 -9.70
C ARG A 17 -22.17 -24.61 -9.43
N GLN A 18 -22.83 -25.11 -8.39
CA GLN A 18 -24.20 -24.71 -8.00
C GLN A 18 -24.24 -23.36 -7.25
N ARG A 19 -23.10 -22.86 -6.76
CA ARG A 19 -22.91 -21.49 -6.23
C ARG A 19 -22.08 -20.65 -7.21
N ALA A 20 -22.42 -20.72 -8.49
CA ALA A 20 -21.79 -19.92 -9.54
C ALA A 20 -21.98 -18.42 -9.23
N GLY A 21 -20.98 -17.79 -8.61
CA GLY A 21 -21.03 -16.38 -8.22
C GLY A 21 -20.31 -16.04 -6.91
N ALA A 22 -20.10 -17.02 -6.01
CA ALA A 22 -19.31 -16.76 -4.81
C ALA A 22 -17.81 -16.60 -5.15
N PRO A 23 -17.08 -15.72 -4.45
CA PRO A 23 -15.65 -15.56 -4.66
C PRO A 23 -14.86 -16.77 -4.11
N PRO A 24 -13.68 -17.10 -4.67
CA PRO A 24 -12.75 -18.04 -4.05
C PRO A 24 -12.34 -17.55 -2.65
N ARG A 25 -12.05 -18.51 -1.76
CA ARG A 25 -11.53 -18.25 -0.41
C ARG A 25 -10.09 -18.73 -0.30
N PHE A 26 -9.21 -17.84 0.15
CA PHE A 26 -7.83 -18.14 0.48
C PHE A 26 -7.66 -18.24 1.99
N THR A 27 -7.11 -19.36 2.48
CA THR A 27 -6.78 -19.55 3.89
C THR A 27 -5.27 -19.69 4.01
N PHE A 28 -4.63 -18.77 4.75
CA PHE A 28 -3.22 -18.87 5.12
C PHE A 28 -3.14 -19.47 6.53
N HIS A 29 -2.58 -20.67 6.64
CA HIS A 29 -2.43 -21.35 7.92
C HIS A 29 -1.18 -20.90 8.64
N VAL A 30 -1.30 -20.68 9.96
CA VAL A 30 -0.18 -20.29 10.82
C VAL A 30 -0.08 -21.19 12.05
N ARG A 31 1.14 -21.31 12.58
CA ARG A 31 1.42 -22.15 13.76
C ARG A 31 0.87 -21.54 15.05
N ASP A 32 1.07 -20.23 15.23
CA ASP A 32 0.68 -19.51 16.44
C ASP A 32 0.09 -18.14 16.06
N LEU A 33 -1.24 -18.03 16.14
CA LEU A 33 -1.95 -16.82 15.75
C LEU A 33 -1.68 -15.65 16.72
N LEU A 34 -1.39 -15.93 17.99
CA LEU A 34 -1.09 -14.89 18.99
C LEU A 34 0.21 -14.16 18.67
N ARG A 35 1.15 -14.83 18.01
CA ARG A 35 2.37 -14.19 17.48
C ARG A 35 2.14 -13.40 16.20
N VAL A 36 1.17 -13.80 15.38
CA VAL A 36 0.88 -13.16 14.10
C VAL A 36 0.08 -11.87 14.28
N ARG A 37 -0.95 -11.90 15.14
CA ARG A 37 -1.91 -10.80 15.27
C ARG A 37 -1.27 -9.43 15.51
N PRO A 38 -0.33 -9.25 16.46
CA PRO A 38 0.33 -7.94 16.67
C PRO A 38 1.13 -7.42 15.46
N GLN A 39 1.52 -8.31 14.54
CA GLN A 39 2.24 -7.93 13.33
C GLN A 39 1.30 -7.40 12.24
N LEU A 40 0.02 -7.80 12.28
CA LEU A 40 -1.02 -7.36 11.34
C LEU A 40 -1.86 -6.20 11.89
N ASP A 41 -1.94 -6.04 13.21
CA ASP A 41 -2.73 -4.98 13.84
C ASP A 41 -2.33 -3.60 13.33
N HIS A 42 -3.33 -2.85 12.84
CA HIS A 42 -3.17 -1.52 12.24
C HIS A 42 -2.24 -1.45 11.02
N MET A 43 -1.94 -2.60 10.40
CA MET A 43 -1.15 -2.68 9.18
C MET A 43 -2.03 -2.99 7.98
N PHE A 44 -1.65 -2.47 6.82
CA PHE A 44 -2.21 -2.87 5.55
C PHE A 44 -1.69 -4.25 5.14
N VAL A 45 -2.63 -5.10 4.74
CA VAL A 45 -2.34 -6.41 4.14
C VAL A 45 -2.65 -6.32 2.66
N GLU A 46 -1.70 -6.76 1.83
CA GLU A 46 -1.88 -6.81 0.38
C GLU A 46 -2.03 -8.27 -0.08
N LEU A 47 -3.03 -8.50 -0.93
CA LEU A 47 -3.21 -9.76 -1.64
C LEU A 47 -2.94 -9.56 -3.12
N SER A 48 -2.00 -10.33 -3.64
CA SER A 48 -1.58 -10.24 -5.03
C SER A 48 -1.35 -11.63 -5.63
N VAL A 49 -1.38 -11.71 -6.96
CA VAL A 49 -0.85 -12.87 -7.68
C VAL A 49 0.53 -12.50 -8.19
N ARG A 50 1.54 -13.32 -7.87
CA ARG A 50 2.92 -13.07 -8.30
C ARG A 50 3.56 -14.30 -8.92
N PRO A 51 4.52 -14.11 -9.84
CA PRO A 51 5.30 -15.22 -10.36
C PRO A 51 6.26 -15.73 -9.29
N MET A 52 6.41 -17.06 -9.22
CA MET A 52 7.37 -17.70 -8.32
C MET A 52 8.73 -17.83 -9.00
N THR A 53 9.81 -17.78 -8.22
CA THR A 53 11.18 -18.02 -8.70
C THR A 53 11.35 -19.44 -9.23
N SER A 54 10.64 -20.42 -8.65
CA SER A 54 10.57 -21.81 -9.12
C SER A 54 9.75 -22.00 -10.39
N GLY A 55 9.17 -20.93 -10.95
CA GLY A 55 8.19 -20.98 -12.03
C GLY A 55 6.75 -21.13 -11.54
N GLY A 56 5.80 -20.70 -12.37
CA GLY A 56 4.38 -20.65 -12.02
C GLY A 56 3.95 -19.38 -11.28
N LEU A 57 2.73 -19.39 -10.75
CA LEU A 57 2.12 -18.29 -10.02
C LEU A 57 1.83 -18.70 -8.58
N ALA A 58 1.74 -17.74 -7.68
CA ALA A 58 1.23 -17.94 -6.33
C ALA A 58 0.28 -16.80 -5.93
N PHE A 59 -0.66 -17.12 -5.05
CA PHE A 59 -1.39 -16.12 -4.28
C PHE A 59 -0.51 -15.70 -3.12
N CYS A 60 -0.21 -14.41 -3.03
CA CYS A 60 0.72 -13.85 -2.08
C CYS A 60 -0.01 -12.96 -1.09
N LEU A 61 0.37 -13.08 0.18
CA LEU A 61 0.00 -12.18 1.26
C LEU A 61 1.24 -11.46 1.74
N ASP A 62 1.17 -10.13 1.71
CA ASP A 62 2.22 -9.23 2.16
C ASP A 62 1.73 -8.30 3.27
N VAL A 63 2.67 -7.78 4.06
CA VAL A 63 2.42 -6.71 5.02
C VAL A 63 3.37 -5.55 4.67
N PRO A 64 3.04 -4.76 3.63
CA PRO A 64 3.98 -3.80 3.07
C PRO A 64 4.41 -2.71 4.06
N ASP A 65 3.60 -2.41 5.08
CA ASP A 65 3.95 -1.44 6.13
C ASP A 65 5.17 -1.83 6.94
N ARG A 66 5.38 -3.13 7.14
CA ARG A 66 6.45 -3.66 7.99
C ARG A 66 7.56 -4.34 7.19
N ASN A 67 7.41 -4.43 5.87
CA ASN A 67 8.27 -5.20 4.96
C ASN A 67 8.48 -6.65 5.44
N LEU A 68 7.41 -7.28 5.94
CA LEU A 68 7.47 -8.69 6.35
C LEU A 68 7.56 -9.56 5.10
N GLY A 69 8.35 -10.63 5.16
CA GLY A 69 8.46 -11.58 4.06
C GLY A 69 7.09 -12.14 3.65
N THR A 70 6.96 -12.46 2.36
CA THR A 70 5.71 -12.90 1.74
C THR A 70 5.30 -14.31 2.17
N TRP A 71 4.02 -14.50 2.48
CA TRP A 71 3.40 -15.83 2.49
C TRP A 71 2.79 -16.14 1.14
N SER A 72 2.87 -17.40 0.70
CA SER A 72 2.44 -17.78 -0.64
C SER A 72 1.74 -19.13 -0.71
N ILE A 73 0.64 -19.17 -1.46
CA ILE A 73 -0.11 -20.37 -1.82
C ILE A 73 0.17 -20.61 -3.32
N PRO A 74 0.95 -21.63 -3.69
CA PRO A 74 1.23 -21.93 -5.09
C PRO A 74 -0.06 -22.23 -5.87
N VAL A 75 -0.17 -21.68 -7.07
CA VAL A 75 -1.27 -21.96 -7.99
C VAL A 75 -1.06 -23.32 -8.64
N SER A 76 -1.96 -24.27 -8.34
CA SER A 76 -1.96 -25.58 -8.97
C SER A 76 -2.43 -25.53 -10.43
N GLU A 77 -2.10 -26.55 -11.22
CA GLU A 77 -2.54 -26.67 -12.62
C GLU A 77 -4.07 -26.69 -12.76
N LYS A 78 -4.77 -27.37 -11.84
CA LYS A 78 -6.24 -27.39 -11.77
C LYS A 78 -6.82 -25.98 -11.65
N GLU A 79 -6.16 -25.10 -10.91
CA GLU A 79 -6.59 -23.73 -10.68
C GLU A 79 -6.30 -22.82 -11.86
N ARG A 80 -5.20 -23.03 -12.60
CA ARG A 80 -4.86 -22.22 -13.80
C ARG A 80 -6.04 -22.13 -14.78
N SER A 81 -6.73 -23.25 -15.00
CA SER A 81 -7.92 -23.29 -15.86
C SER A 81 -9.09 -22.40 -15.37
N ARG A 82 -9.20 -22.19 -14.06
CA ARG A 82 -10.19 -21.31 -13.43
C ARG A 82 -9.76 -19.86 -13.47
N LEU A 83 -8.48 -19.61 -13.23
CA LEU A 83 -7.87 -18.28 -13.24
C LEU A 83 -7.87 -17.63 -14.64
N ALA A 84 -7.77 -18.43 -15.70
CA ALA A 84 -7.87 -17.96 -17.08
C ALA A 84 -9.22 -17.30 -17.43
N ARG A 85 -10.23 -17.39 -16.54
CA ARG A 85 -11.58 -16.84 -16.76
C ARG A 85 -11.70 -15.34 -16.50
N GLY A 86 -10.65 -14.67 -16.00
CA GLY A 86 -10.61 -13.21 -15.85
C GLY A 86 -10.49 -12.72 -14.41
N SER A 87 -10.79 -11.45 -14.18
CA SER A 87 -10.72 -10.83 -12.85
C SER A 87 -11.93 -11.16 -11.98
N GLY A 88 -11.75 -11.14 -10.66
CA GLY A 88 -12.82 -11.40 -9.71
C GLY A 88 -12.46 -10.98 -8.30
N GLU A 89 -13.44 -11.02 -7.41
CA GLU A 89 -13.24 -10.78 -5.98
C GLU A 89 -12.70 -12.04 -5.29
N CYS A 90 -12.19 -11.87 -4.07
CA CYS A 90 -11.83 -12.99 -3.21
C CYS A 90 -12.26 -12.73 -1.76
N ALA A 91 -12.31 -13.82 -1.00
CA ALA A 91 -12.24 -13.78 0.44
C ALA A 91 -10.87 -14.30 0.88
N ALA A 92 -10.32 -13.75 1.96
CA ALA A 92 -9.06 -14.23 2.51
C ALA A 92 -9.07 -14.18 4.03
N ARG A 93 -8.35 -15.13 4.64
CA ARG A 93 -8.20 -15.21 6.09
C ARG A 93 -6.85 -15.80 6.49
N VAL A 94 -6.42 -15.46 7.70
CA VAL A 94 -5.33 -16.17 8.38
C VAL A 94 -5.94 -17.05 9.47
N GLN A 95 -5.58 -18.33 9.53
CA GLN A 95 -6.18 -19.29 10.46
C GLN A 95 -5.10 -20.09 11.17
N GLN A 96 -5.31 -20.39 12.45
CA GLN A 96 -4.43 -21.31 13.16
C GLN A 96 -4.53 -22.75 12.59
N LEU A 97 -3.41 -23.43 12.45
CA LEU A 97 -3.31 -24.74 11.78
C LEU A 97 -4.23 -25.82 12.39
N ASP A 98 -4.50 -25.73 13.70
CA ASP A 98 -5.37 -26.66 14.45
C ASP A 98 -6.88 -26.38 14.29
N GLY A 99 -7.26 -25.51 13.35
CA GLY A 99 -8.66 -25.10 13.15
C GLY A 99 -9.13 -24.07 14.18
N GLY A 100 -8.22 -23.50 14.97
CA GLY A 100 -8.50 -22.47 15.97
C GLY A 100 -8.87 -21.09 15.39
N PRO A 101 -8.55 -20.00 16.11
CA PRO A 101 -9.03 -18.66 15.78
C PRO A 101 -8.61 -18.18 14.38
N VAL A 102 -9.36 -17.19 13.87
CA VAL A 102 -9.21 -16.64 12.52
C VAL A 102 -9.01 -15.12 12.59
N ILE A 103 -8.14 -14.60 11.73
CA ILE A 103 -8.08 -13.18 11.37
C ILE A 103 -8.72 -13.04 9.99
N ASP A 104 -9.84 -12.32 9.94
CA ASP A 104 -10.53 -12.02 8.69
C ASP A 104 -9.81 -10.88 7.96
N LEU A 105 -9.55 -11.07 6.66
CA LEU A 105 -8.91 -10.07 5.80
C LEU A 105 -9.92 -9.38 4.87
N ALA A 106 -11.23 -9.58 5.07
CA ALA A 106 -12.30 -8.87 4.35
C ALA A 106 -12.06 -7.36 4.20
N PRO A 107 -11.59 -6.61 5.22
CA PRO A 107 -11.32 -5.16 5.08
C PRO A 107 -10.36 -4.79 3.94
N PHE A 108 -9.52 -5.73 3.49
CA PHE A 108 -8.51 -5.51 2.45
C PHE A 108 -8.90 -6.07 1.07
N CYS A 109 -9.80 -7.05 1.02
CA CYS A 109 -10.08 -7.82 -0.20
C CYS A 109 -11.55 -7.83 -0.64
N GLU A 110 -12.49 -7.64 0.28
CA GLU A 110 -13.91 -7.72 -0.02
C GLU A 110 -14.31 -6.62 -1.01
N GLY A 111 -15.02 -7.00 -2.08
CA GLY A 111 -15.42 -6.07 -3.14
C GLY A 111 -14.27 -5.42 -3.91
N LEU A 112 -13.02 -5.92 -3.75
CA LEU A 112 -11.87 -5.53 -4.56
C LEU A 112 -11.67 -6.57 -5.66
N ARG A 113 -11.55 -6.10 -6.90
CA ARG A 113 -11.26 -6.98 -8.03
C ARG A 113 -9.77 -7.25 -8.12
N HIS A 114 -9.41 -8.52 -8.20
CA HIS A 114 -8.06 -8.99 -8.41
C HIS A 114 -7.90 -9.55 -9.84
N ASP A 115 -6.71 -9.40 -10.39
CA ASP A 115 -6.36 -10.11 -11.62
C ASP A 115 -5.92 -11.53 -11.30
N TRP A 116 -6.65 -12.49 -11.85
CA TRP A 116 -6.33 -13.90 -11.71
C TRP A 116 -5.60 -14.45 -12.94
N THR A 117 -5.66 -13.78 -14.10
CA THR A 117 -5.11 -14.32 -15.36
C THR A 117 -3.58 -14.44 -15.34
N GLY A 118 -2.93 -13.68 -14.46
CA GLY A 118 -1.48 -13.57 -14.39
C GLY A 118 -0.92 -12.49 -15.31
N GLU A 119 -1.75 -11.72 -16.02
CA GLU A 119 -1.31 -10.59 -16.85
C GLU A 119 -0.63 -9.52 -15.97
N VAL A 120 -1.23 -9.17 -14.83
CA VAL A 120 -0.63 -8.26 -13.83
C VAL A 120 0.64 -8.86 -13.22
N ALA A 121 0.63 -10.15 -12.91
CA ALA A 121 1.79 -10.85 -12.35
C ALA A 121 2.99 -10.84 -13.32
N ALA A 122 2.73 -11.07 -14.61
CA ALA A 122 3.74 -11.04 -15.66
C ALA A 122 4.29 -9.62 -15.87
N ALA A 123 3.42 -8.61 -15.91
CA ALA A 123 3.84 -7.21 -16.02
C ALA A 123 4.66 -6.77 -14.79
N TYR A 124 4.34 -7.30 -13.60
CA TYR A 124 5.08 -7.02 -12.38
C TYR A 124 6.50 -7.56 -12.49
N ALA A 125 6.66 -8.79 -13.00
CA ALA A 125 7.97 -9.37 -13.25
C ALA A 125 8.79 -8.61 -14.30
N ASP A 126 8.15 -8.11 -15.37
CA ASP A 126 8.84 -7.26 -16.35
C ASP A 126 9.35 -5.97 -15.70
N LEU A 127 8.50 -5.28 -14.94
CA LEU A 127 8.89 -4.06 -14.22
C LEU A 127 10.00 -4.34 -13.19
N ALA A 128 9.94 -5.45 -12.46
CA ALA A 128 10.95 -5.84 -11.48
C ALA A 128 12.33 -6.11 -12.11
N ARG A 129 12.35 -6.53 -13.38
CA ARG A 129 13.58 -6.67 -14.19
C ARG A 129 14.04 -5.37 -14.85
N GLY A 130 13.33 -4.27 -14.64
CA GLY A 130 13.60 -2.98 -15.26
C GLY A 130 12.97 -2.79 -16.66
N ASP A 131 12.19 -3.74 -17.14
CA ASP A 131 11.50 -3.65 -18.44
C ASP A 131 10.10 -3.05 -18.28
N ALA A 132 10.07 -1.74 -18.02
CA ALA A 132 8.82 -1.00 -17.87
C ALA A 132 7.99 -0.96 -19.17
N VAL A 133 8.63 -1.04 -20.34
CA VAL A 133 7.96 -0.96 -21.65
C VAL A 133 7.15 -2.22 -21.90
N SER A 134 7.75 -3.41 -21.72
CA SER A 134 7.02 -4.68 -21.82
C SER A 134 5.92 -4.79 -20.79
N GLY A 135 6.19 -4.35 -19.54
CA GLY A 135 5.18 -4.29 -18.49
C GLY A 135 3.96 -3.44 -18.90
N ALA A 136 4.20 -2.24 -19.46
CA ALA A 136 3.13 -1.38 -19.96
C ALA A 136 2.36 -2.03 -21.12
N ALA A 137 3.05 -2.67 -22.06
CA ALA A 137 2.44 -3.33 -23.20
C ALA A 137 1.49 -4.46 -22.78
N ARG A 138 1.88 -5.26 -21.78
CA ARG A 138 1.01 -6.32 -21.22
C ARG A 138 -0.26 -5.77 -20.59
N LEU A 139 -0.18 -4.60 -19.96
CA LEU A 139 -1.30 -4.00 -19.22
C LEU A 139 -2.19 -3.11 -20.08
N ALA A 140 -1.77 -2.75 -21.29
CA ALA A 140 -2.51 -1.86 -22.18
C ALA A 140 -3.95 -2.33 -22.45
N HIS A 141 -4.16 -3.63 -22.62
CA HIS A 141 -5.49 -4.22 -22.82
C HIS A 141 -6.22 -4.51 -21.49
N PRO A 142 -5.62 -5.20 -20.49
CA PRO A 142 -6.26 -5.42 -19.18
C PRO A 142 -6.80 -4.14 -18.53
N ALA A 143 -6.01 -3.05 -18.55
CA ALA A 143 -6.39 -1.77 -17.97
C ALA A 143 -7.51 -1.03 -18.72
N ARG A 144 -7.92 -1.48 -19.90
CA ARG A 144 -9.03 -0.88 -20.66
C ARG A 144 -10.33 -1.67 -20.59
N ARG A 145 -10.29 -2.88 -20.02
CA ARG A 145 -11.49 -3.72 -19.90
C ARG A 145 -12.49 -3.07 -18.92
N PRO A 146 -13.80 -3.19 -19.17
CA PRO A 146 -14.80 -2.90 -18.15
C PRO A 146 -14.48 -3.68 -16.87
N ASN A 147 -14.61 -3.04 -15.71
CA ASN A 147 -14.29 -3.67 -14.42
C ASN A 147 -12.84 -4.18 -14.30
N SER A 148 -11.89 -3.49 -14.95
CA SER A 148 -10.45 -3.74 -14.80
C SER A 148 -10.04 -3.70 -13.31
N PRO A 149 -9.21 -4.66 -12.85
CA PRO A 149 -8.76 -4.67 -11.47
C PRO A 149 -7.87 -3.43 -11.20
N PRO A 150 -7.97 -2.82 -10.01
CA PRO A 150 -7.17 -1.64 -9.67
C PRO A 150 -5.66 -1.84 -9.85
N SER A 151 -5.17 -3.06 -9.59
CA SER A 151 -3.76 -3.43 -9.73
C SER A 151 -3.23 -3.29 -11.16
N ALA A 152 -4.06 -3.54 -12.19
CA ALA A 152 -3.65 -3.37 -13.58
C ALA A 152 -3.39 -1.89 -13.90
N HIS A 153 -4.28 -0.99 -13.46
CA HIS A 153 -4.09 0.44 -13.63
C HIS A 153 -2.88 0.96 -12.83
N HIS A 154 -2.74 0.54 -11.58
CA HIS A 154 -1.64 0.99 -10.72
C HIS A 154 -0.28 0.58 -11.30
N LEU A 155 -0.15 -0.69 -11.71
CA LEU A 155 1.09 -1.19 -12.27
C LEU A 155 1.40 -0.56 -13.64
N LEU A 156 0.40 -0.30 -14.48
CA LEU A 156 0.58 0.44 -15.73
C LEU A 156 1.09 1.86 -15.45
N GLY A 157 0.55 2.52 -14.42
CA GLY A 157 1.05 3.82 -13.97
C GLY A 157 2.50 3.77 -13.51
N ARG A 158 2.90 2.72 -12.76
CA ARG A 158 4.31 2.50 -12.36
C ARG A 158 5.22 2.31 -13.58
N CYS A 159 4.80 1.56 -14.58
CA CYS A 159 5.52 1.42 -15.84
C CYS A 159 5.67 2.76 -16.56
N HIS A 160 4.60 3.55 -16.70
CA HIS A 160 4.67 4.88 -17.31
C HIS A 160 5.60 5.83 -16.55
N ARG A 161 5.53 5.84 -15.22
CA ARG A 161 6.42 6.66 -14.38
C ARG A 161 7.90 6.25 -14.54
N ALA A 162 8.18 4.96 -14.67
CA ALA A 162 9.54 4.47 -14.94
C ALA A 162 10.05 4.89 -16.32
N CYS A 163 9.16 5.10 -17.28
CA CYS A 163 9.46 5.69 -18.59
C CYS A 163 9.37 7.23 -18.62
N GLU A 164 9.33 7.90 -17.46
CA GLU A 164 9.18 9.37 -17.33
C GLU A 164 7.91 9.98 -17.95
N LYS A 165 6.90 9.16 -18.24
CA LYS A 165 5.59 9.57 -18.75
C LYS A 165 4.66 9.91 -17.58
N LEU A 166 4.87 11.07 -16.96
CA LEU A 166 4.25 11.43 -15.67
C LEU A 166 2.73 11.64 -15.79
N GLU A 167 2.26 12.23 -16.87
CA GLU A 167 0.86 12.53 -17.14
C GLU A 167 0.05 11.24 -17.33
N GLU A 168 0.58 10.29 -18.12
CA GLU A 168 0.01 8.96 -18.30
C GLU A 168 0.03 8.17 -17.00
N ALA A 169 1.11 8.28 -16.21
CA ALA A 169 1.19 7.65 -14.90
C ALA A 169 0.09 8.18 -13.97
N ILE A 170 -0.10 9.49 -13.88
CA ILE A 170 -1.15 10.14 -13.07
C ILE A 170 -2.54 9.67 -13.53
N ALA A 171 -2.79 9.62 -14.84
CA ALA A 171 -4.06 9.13 -15.37
C ALA A 171 -4.33 7.67 -14.94
N CYS A 172 -3.31 6.81 -15.01
CA CYS A 172 -3.41 5.42 -14.59
C CYS A 172 -3.62 5.29 -13.07
N TYR A 173 -2.88 6.03 -12.25
CA TYR A 173 -3.08 6.00 -10.80
C TYR A 173 -4.47 6.50 -10.40
N ARG A 174 -4.99 7.55 -11.05
CA ARG A 174 -6.37 8.03 -10.83
C ARG A 174 -7.41 6.97 -11.21
N ALA A 175 -7.19 6.22 -12.29
CA ALA A 175 -8.05 5.09 -12.65
C ALA A 175 -8.00 3.97 -11.61
N ALA A 176 -6.82 3.65 -11.07
CA ALA A 176 -6.66 2.69 -9.97
C ALA A 176 -7.45 3.13 -8.73
N VAL A 177 -7.32 4.40 -8.30
CA VAL A 177 -8.05 4.96 -7.16
C VAL A 177 -9.57 4.86 -7.35
N ARG A 178 -10.08 5.15 -8.55
CA ARG A 178 -11.51 5.01 -8.88
C ARG A 178 -11.99 3.56 -8.79
N ALA A 179 -11.19 2.63 -9.32
CA ALA A 179 -11.51 1.20 -9.28
C ALA A 179 -11.42 0.60 -7.86
N SER A 180 -10.80 1.31 -6.91
CA SER A 180 -10.70 0.92 -5.49
C SER A 180 -11.78 1.53 -4.60
N THR A 181 -12.97 1.79 -5.16
CA THR A 181 -14.11 2.28 -4.39
C THR A 181 -15.09 1.16 -4.04
N ASN A 182 -15.84 1.33 -2.95
CA ASN A 182 -17.06 0.57 -2.72
C ASN A 182 -18.26 1.25 -3.42
N GLU A 183 -19.44 0.65 -3.28
CA GLU A 183 -20.68 1.15 -3.91
C GLU A 183 -21.05 2.57 -3.47
N ASP A 184 -20.71 2.96 -2.24
CA ASP A 184 -20.93 4.31 -1.68
C ASP A 184 -19.85 5.33 -2.10
N GLY A 185 -18.92 4.94 -2.99
CA GLY A 185 -17.81 5.78 -3.43
C GLY A 185 -16.75 6.04 -2.35
N GLN A 186 -16.72 5.24 -1.28
CA GLN A 186 -15.64 5.24 -0.30
C GLN A 186 -14.44 4.48 -0.85
N LEU A 187 -13.27 5.06 -0.68
CA LEU A 187 -11.98 4.49 -1.02
C LEU A 187 -11.65 3.36 -0.05
N ARG A 188 -11.23 2.23 -0.61
CA ARG A 188 -10.73 1.07 0.13
C ARG A 188 -9.26 1.26 0.51
N PRO A 189 -8.74 0.57 1.55
CA PRO A 189 -7.34 0.67 1.98
C PRO A 189 -6.32 0.51 0.85
N TRP A 190 -6.61 -0.37 -0.12
CA TRP A 190 -5.76 -0.62 -1.29
C TRP A 190 -5.44 0.64 -2.11
N ALA A 191 -6.33 1.64 -2.13
CA ALA A 191 -6.10 2.88 -2.87
C ALA A 191 -4.91 3.71 -2.35
N ALA A 192 -4.41 3.44 -1.12
CA ALA A 192 -3.25 4.13 -0.56
C ALA A 192 -1.99 4.02 -1.42
N GLY A 193 -1.73 2.84 -2.00
CA GLY A 193 -0.58 2.62 -2.89
C GLY A 193 -0.59 3.55 -4.11
N PRO A 194 -1.64 3.50 -4.95
CA PRO A 194 -1.79 4.41 -6.10
C PRO A 194 -1.82 5.90 -5.71
N LEU A 195 -2.42 6.27 -4.58
CA LEU A 195 -2.41 7.65 -4.08
C LEU A 195 -0.99 8.12 -3.76
N SER A 196 -0.20 7.32 -3.05
CA SER A 196 1.20 7.64 -2.75
C SER A 196 2.04 7.79 -4.03
N ASP A 197 1.92 6.84 -4.96
CA ASP A 197 2.65 6.88 -6.23
C ASP A 197 2.25 8.08 -7.12
N MET A 198 0.97 8.46 -7.10
CA MET A 198 0.49 9.69 -7.74
C MET A 198 1.03 10.94 -7.06
N GLY A 199 1.13 10.94 -5.73
CA GLY A 199 1.79 12.00 -4.97
C GLY A 199 3.25 12.18 -5.37
N VAL A 200 3.98 11.07 -5.56
CA VAL A 200 5.35 11.09 -6.09
C VAL A 200 5.40 11.64 -7.51
N ALA A 201 4.46 11.28 -8.39
CA ALA A 201 4.40 11.81 -9.74
C ALA A 201 4.17 13.33 -9.76
N TYR A 202 3.22 13.85 -8.96
CA TYR A 202 3.01 15.29 -8.79
C TYR A 202 4.24 16.00 -8.21
N LYS A 203 4.90 15.40 -7.21
CA LYS A 203 6.16 15.93 -6.65
C LYS A 203 7.24 16.07 -7.72
N ARG A 204 7.41 15.06 -8.59
CA ARG A 204 8.35 15.11 -9.73
C ARG A 204 7.95 16.19 -10.74
N GLY A 205 6.65 16.37 -10.97
CA GLY A 205 6.07 17.47 -11.76
C GLY A 205 6.07 18.84 -11.05
N LYS A 206 6.73 18.97 -9.89
CA LYS A 206 6.81 20.19 -9.07
C LYS A 206 5.47 20.75 -8.58
N ASP A 207 4.43 19.91 -8.52
CA ASP A 207 3.13 20.26 -7.94
C ASP A 207 3.02 19.75 -6.50
N ALA A 208 3.63 20.51 -5.58
CA ALA A 208 3.64 20.16 -4.17
C ALA A 208 2.23 20.10 -3.55
N ALA A 209 1.31 20.94 -4.01
CA ALA A 209 -0.04 21.02 -3.47
C ALA A 209 -0.84 19.74 -3.75
N ARG A 210 -0.84 19.26 -5.00
CA ARG A 210 -1.49 17.99 -5.37
C ARG A 210 -0.75 16.80 -4.79
N ALA A 211 0.58 16.85 -4.70
CA ALA A 211 1.37 15.81 -4.06
C ALA A 211 0.96 15.61 -2.59
N ILE A 212 0.91 16.71 -1.82
CA ILE A 212 0.48 16.68 -0.41
C ILE A 212 -0.95 16.15 -0.29
N HIS A 213 -1.87 16.61 -1.15
CA HIS A 213 -3.26 16.11 -1.16
C HIS A 213 -3.29 14.58 -1.33
N CYS A 214 -2.53 14.04 -2.28
CA CYS A 214 -2.44 12.60 -2.50
C CYS A 214 -1.85 11.85 -1.30
N PHE A 215 -0.77 12.35 -0.70
CA PHE A 215 -0.17 11.72 0.47
C PHE A 215 -1.09 11.74 1.69
N LEU A 216 -1.85 12.82 1.92
CA LEU A 216 -2.82 12.87 3.00
C LEU A 216 -3.94 11.85 2.84
N HIS A 217 -4.47 11.67 1.63
CA HIS A 217 -5.45 10.63 1.36
C HIS A 217 -4.85 9.21 1.48
N SER A 218 -3.61 9.00 1.01
CA SER A 218 -2.91 7.73 1.21
C SER A 218 -2.75 7.43 2.70
N LEU A 219 -2.25 8.41 3.44
CA LEU A 219 -2.05 8.30 4.88
C LEU A 219 -3.38 8.11 5.60
N HIS A 220 -4.53 8.62 5.08
CA HIS A 220 -5.90 8.36 5.56
C HIS A 220 -6.38 6.92 5.45
N LEU A 221 -5.92 6.21 4.43
CA LEU A 221 -6.31 4.82 4.19
C LEU A 221 -5.31 3.85 4.83
N ARG A 222 -4.05 4.28 4.96
CA ARG A 222 -2.93 3.50 5.47
C ARG A 222 -2.05 4.42 6.35
N PRO A 223 -2.40 4.63 7.63
CA PRO A 223 -1.68 5.54 8.53
C PRO A 223 -0.23 5.15 8.79
N ASN A 224 0.09 3.89 8.56
CA ASN A 224 1.42 3.31 8.75
C ASN A 224 2.19 3.17 7.43
N HIS A 225 1.78 3.86 6.34
CA HIS A 225 2.44 3.83 5.04
C HIS A 225 3.80 4.57 5.06
N PRO A 226 4.95 3.87 5.06
CA PRO A 226 6.26 4.48 5.27
C PRO A 226 6.61 5.54 4.21
N GLU A 227 6.49 5.18 2.94
CA GLU A 227 6.90 6.02 1.82
C GLU A 227 6.04 7.27 1.71
N ALA A 228 4.73 7.15 1.95
CA ALA A 228 3.81 8.28 1.95
C ALA A 228 4.12 9.25 3.11
N LEU A 229 4.45 8.74 4.30
CA LEU A 229 4.74 9.55 5.48
C LEU A 229 6.01 10.38 5.28
N LEU A 230 7.11 9.75 4.88
CA LEU A 230 8.36 10.46 4.62
C LEU A 230 8.25 11.40 3.43
N SER A 231 7.55 11.00 2.37
CA SER A 231 7.33 11.86 1.20
C SER A 231 6.51 13.10 1.55
N PHE A 232 5.47 12.95 2.36
CA PHE A 232 4.68 14.06 2.89
C PHE A 232 5.56 15.03 3.70
N PHE A 233 6.33 14.53 4.67
CA PHE A 233 7.18 15.38 5.49
C PHE A 233 8.35 15.99 4.72
N SER A 234 8.86 15.33 3.68
CA SER A 234 9.89 15.89 2.79
C SER A 234 9.40 17.12 2.00
N LEU A 235 8.09 17.25 1.78
CA LEU A 235 7.48 18.40 1.09
C LEU A 235 7.17 19.57 2.03
N LEU A 236 7.19 19.34 3.34
CA LEU A 236 6.84 20.32 4.36
C LEU A 236 8.09 20.84 5.08
N ALA A 237 8.98 19.92 5.46
CA ALA A 237 10.29 20.09 6.10
C ALA A 237 10.45 21.43 6.87
N LEU A 238 9.60 21.63 7.88
CA LEU A 238 9.52 22.89 8.63
C LEU A 238 10.59 22.98 9.72
N ASP A 239 10.88 21.86 10.42
CA ASP A 239 11.89 21.76 11.49
C ASP A 239 12.19 20.29 11.87
N ASP A 240 13.15 20.09 12.80
CA ASP A 240 13.60 18.79 13.31
C ASP A 240 12.47 17.97 13.96
N SER A 241 11.46 18.60 14.58
CA SER A 241 10.39 17.89 15.29
C SER A 241 9.56 17.03 14.34
N TYR A 242 9.17 17.60 13.19
CA TYR A 242 8.41 16.87 12.18
C TYR A 242 9.24 15.78 11.48
N VAL A 243 10.53 16.04 11.27
CA VAL A 243 11.46 15.07 10.67
C VAL A 243 11.65 13.87 11.60
N LEU A 244 11.89 14.12 12.88
CA LEU A 244 12.04 13.08 13.90
C LEU A 244 10.73 12.32 14.12
N PHE A 245 9.57 12.98 14.09
CA PHE A 245 8.26 12.33 14.12
C PHE A 245 8.11 11.32 12.97
N ALA A 246 8.40 11.74 11.74
CA ALA A 246 8.27 10.89 10.57
C ALA A 246 9.26 9.71 10.61
N ALA A 247 10.54 9.99 10.88
CA ALA A 247 11.60 9.01 10.91
C ALA A 247 11.39 7.96 12.02
N SER A 248 11.10 8.42 13.25
CA SER A 248 10.86 7.51 14.38
C SER A 248 9.66 6.60 14.16
N ARG A 249 8.57 7.12 13.59
CA ARG A 249 7.40 6.30 13.26
C ARG A 249 7.70 5.25 12.21
N VAL A 250 8.47 5.58 11.18
CA VAL A 250 8.88 4.60 10.16
C VAL A 250 9.83 3.54 10.74
N LEU A 251 10.75 3.93 11.62
CA LEU A 251 11.62 2.98 12.32
C LEU A 251 10.82 2.02 13.22
N ALA A 252 9.75 2.50 13.86
CA ALA A 252 8.89 1.65 14.70
C ALA A 252 8.14 0.57 13.89
N LEU A 253 7.99 0.75 12.58
CA LEU A 253 7.35 -0.24 11.70
C LEU A 253 8.25 -1.46 11.45
N GLY A 254 9.57 -1.31 11.55
CA GLY A 254 10.55 -2.38 11.36
C GLY A 254 11.59 -2.06 10.28
N ASP A 255 11.72 -2.95 9.30
CA ASP A 255 12.80 -2.98 8.30
C ASP A 255 12.71 -1.84 7.27
N HIS A 256 12.98 -0.61 7.72
CA HIS A 256 12.95 0.63 6.92
C HIS A 256 14.18 1.52 7.13
N GLY A 257 15.28 0.94 7.64
CA GLY A 257 16.48 1.70 8.02
C GLY A 257 17.03 2.56 6.87
N ALA A 258 17.24 1.95 5.70
CA ALA A 258 17.78 2.63 4.52
C ALA A 258 16.86 3.74 4.00
N LEU A 259 15.54 3.54 4.05
CA LEU A 259 14.56 4.54 3.65
C LEU A 259 14.62 5.77 4.56
N VAL A 260 14.76 5.54 5.87
CA VAL A 260 14.90 6.62 6.87
C VAL A 260 16.23 7.34 6.71
N ASP A 261 17.33 6.63 6.47
CA ASP A 261 18.65 7.23 6.26
C ASP A 261 18.63 8.18 5.05
N GLN A 262 18.06 7.74 3.92
CA GLN A 262 17.91 8.59 2.74
C GLN A 262 17.11 9.87 3.03
N PHE A 263 16.03 9.74 3.81
CA PHE A 263 15.19 10.86 4.20
C PHE A 263 15.94 11.85 5.11
N LEU A 264 16.62 11.35 6.13
CA LEU A 264 17.39 12.15 7.08
C LEU A 264 18.59 12.84 6.40
N ASP A 265 19.31 12.15 5.53
CA ASP A 265 20.42 12.72 4.76
C ASP A 265 19.97 13.84 3.83
N SER A 266 18.79 13.71 3.23
CA SER A 266 18.22 14.78 2.39
C SER A 266 17.88 16.02 3.22
N TYR A 267 17.30 15.82 4.40
CA TYR A 267 16.96 16.93 5.30
C TYR A 267 18.21 17.59 5.89
N ALA A 268 19.15 16.78 6.42
CA ALA A 268 20.37 17.23 7.06
C ALA A 268 21.22 18.14 6.17
N ARG A 269 21.34 17.80 4.88
CA ARG A 269 22.05 18.63 3.88
C ARG A 269 21.45 20.01 3.71
N HIS A 270 20.12 20.15 3.81
CA HIS A 270 19.44 21.43 3.66
C HIS A 270 19.39 22.23 4.97
N ALA A 271 19.27 21.55 6.11
CA ALA A 271 19.16 22.17 7.42
C ALA A 271 20.51 22.38 8.13
N HIS A 272 21.63 22.01 7.51
CA HIS A 272 22.98 22.02 8.11
C HIS A 272 23.04 21.24 9.44
N ARG A 273 22.38 20.08 9.48
CA ARG A 273 22.35 19.18 10.64
C ARG A 273 23.25 17.96 10.40
N ASP A 274 23.61 17.27 11.46
CA ASP A 274 24.28 15.96 11.39
C ASP A 274 23.24 14.84 11.30
N SER A 275 23.25 14.08 10.19
CA SER A 275 22.26 13.01 9.97
C SER A 275 22.42 11.85 10.96
N THR A 276 23.65 11.56 11.40
CA THR A 276 23.92 10.52 12.41
C THR A 276 23.26 10.84 13.75
N THR A 277 23.25 12.12 14.15
CA THR A 277 22.57 12.58 15.36
C THR A 277 21.06 12.49 15.23
N LEU A 278 20.50 12.96 14.10
CA LEU A 278 19.07 12.82 13.82
C LEU A 278 18.63 11.35 13.82
N ARG A 279 19.46 10.46 13.26
CA ARG A 279 19.20 9.02 13.20
C ARG A 279 19.10 8.40 14.59
N ARG A 280 20.10 8.64 15.45
CA ARG A 280 20.10 8.15 16.84
C ARG A 280 18.91 8.67 17.64
N GLU A 281 18.53 9.93 17.42
CA GLU A 281 17.36 10.50 18.09
C GLU A 281 16.05 9.86 17.60
N ALA A 282 15.90 9.64 16.30
CA ALA A 282 14.75 8.95 15.72
C ALA A 282 14.62 7.52 16.26
N GLU A 283 15.72 6.78 16.41
CA GLU A 283 15.74 5.43 17.00
C GLU A 283 15.29 5.43 18.46
N ARG A 284 15.76 6.39 19.26
CA ARG A 284 15.33 6.55 20.66
C ARG A 284 13.84 6.84 20.77
N LEU A 285 13.29 7.64 19.84
CA LEU A 285 11.87 7.98 19.80
C LEU A 285 11.02 6.81 19.29
N ALA A 286 11.53 6.01 18.34
CA ALA A 286 10.81 4.89 17.72
C ALA A 286 10.28 3.88 18.75
N ALA A 287 11.05 3.61 19.81
CA ALA A 287 10.65 2.70 20.89
C ALA A 287 9.39 3.15 21.68
N LYS A 288 8.98 4.42 21.53
CA LYS A 288 7.83 5.01 22.22
C LYS A 288 6.65 5.28 21.29
N VAL A 289 6.78 4.98 20.00
CA VAL A 289 5.74 5.28 19.02
C VAL A 289 4.60 4.28 19.16
N ASP A 290 3.39 4.80 19.37
CA ASP A 290 2.17 4.02 19.21
C ASP A 290 1.72 4.03 17.73
N LEU A 291 1.74 2.86 17.12
CA LEU A 291 1.34 2.65 15.72
C LEU A 291 -0.18 2.48 15.54
N SER A 292 -0.92 2.30 16.62
CA SER A 292 -2.39 2.29 16.60
C SER A 292 -2.96 3.71 16.46
N GLU A 293 -2.21 4.71 16.94
CA GLU A 293 -2.63 6.10 16.86
C GLU A 293 -2.49 6.66 15.45
N TRP A 294 -3.50 7.44 15.08
CA TRP A 294 -3.57 8.09 13.79
C TRP A 294 -2.61 9.30 13.71
N PRO A 295 -1.74 9.42 12.69
CA PRO A 295 -0.73 10.48 12.64
C PRO A 295 -1.28 11.91 12.43
N PHE A 296 -2.54 12.09 11.98
CA PHE A 296 -3.14 13.41 11.68
C PHE A 296 -4.63 13.55 12.06
N ARG A 297 -5.01 14.38 13.03
CA ARG A 297 -6.44 14.61 13.34
C ARG A 297 -7.18 15.34 12.20
N ARG A 298 -8.02 14.73 11.33
CA ARG A 298 -8.92 15.47 10.39
C ARG A 298 -10.11 14.72 9.76
N PRO A 299 -11.11 15.46 9.20
CA PRO A 299 -12.37 14.91 8.69
C PRO A 299 -12.27 14.35 7.26
N CYS A 300 -12.92 13.20 7.05
CA CYS A 300 -13.34 12.54 5.79
C CYS A 300 -12.40 12.63 4.57
N PHE A 301 -11.24 11.99 4.65
CA PHE A 301 -10.40 11.65 3.50
C PHE A 301 -10.76 10.29 2.85
N GLY A 302 -11.95 9.76 3.17
CA GLY A 302 -12.36 8.42 2.77
C GLY A 302 -13.15 8.31 1.47
N SER A 303 -13.59 9.40 0.83
CA SER A 303 -14.42 9.31 -0.39
C SER A 303 -13.71 9.78 -1.66
N LEU A 304 -14.01 9.12 -2.77
CA LEU A 304 -13.53 9.49 -4.10
C LEU A 304 -13.95 10.91 -4.48
N ALA A 305 -15.19 11.30 -4.15
CA ALA A 305 -15.69 12.64 -4.45
C ALA A 305 -14.91 13.74 -3.71
N SER A 306 -14.53 13.50 -2.45
CA SER A 306 -13.68 14.43 -1.68
C SER A 306 -12.29 14.53 -2.31
N PHE A 307 -11.71 13.37 -2.67
CA PHE A 307 -10.41 13.31 -3.33
C PHE A 307 -10.39 14.09 -4.66
N GLU A 308 -11.37 13.86 -5.53
CA GLU A 308 -11.46 14.48 -6.84
C GLU A 308 -11.69 16.00 -6.76
N ARG A 309 -12.51 16.46 -5.80
CA ARG A 309 -12.68 17.90 -5.53
C ARG A 309 -11.37 18.56 -5.09
N GLY A 310 -10.60 17.88 -4.25
CA GLY A 310 -9.31 18.39 -3.77
C GLY A 310 -8.25 18.51 -4.87
N LEU A 311 -8.27 17.64 -5.88
CA LEU A 311 -7.41 17.76 -7.06
C LEU A 311 -7.79 18.93 -7.99
N ALA A 312 -9.09 19.25 -8.07
CA ALA A 312 -9.63 20.30 -8.93
C ALA A 312 -9.58 21.70 -8.31
N GLY A 313 -9.60 21.80 -6.97
CA GLY A 313 -9.58 23.07 -6.25
C GLY A 313 -8.17 23.65 -6.04
N LYS A 314 -8.11 24.92 -5.61
CA LYS A 314 -6.89 25.48 -5.00
C LYS A 314 -6.78 24.88 -3.60
N ALA A 315 -5.80 24.01 -3.37
CA ALA A 315 -5.59 23.36 -2.08
C ALA A 315 -5.54 24.39 -0.94
N THR A 316 -6.20 24.10 0.18
CA THR A 316 -6.01 24.88 1.41
C THR A 316 -4.53 24.82 1.77
N PRO A 317 -3.84 25.94 2.07
CA PRO A 317 -2.42 25.90 2.39
C PRO A 317 -2.17 24.98 3.57
N VAL A 318 -1.56 23.83 3.31
CA VAL A 318 -1.27 22.77 4.29
C VAL A 318 -0.45 23.32 5.44
N THR A 319 0.46 24.25 5.14
CA THR A 319 1.28 25.01 6.08
C THR A 319 0.45 25.81 7.08
N ALA A 320 -0.57 26.55 6.63
CA ALA A 320 -1.48 27.30 7.51
C ALA A 320 -2.33 26.38 8.40
N ALA A 321 -2.50 25.13 7.99
CA ALA A 321 -3.31 24.13 8.67
C ALA A 321 -2.49 23.32 9.70
N LEU A 322 -1.20 23.07 9.42
CA LEU A 322 -0.21 22.57 10.39
C LEU A 322 0.09 23.64 11.46
N ALA A 323 0.35 24.88 11.06
CA ALA A 323 0.66 26.00 11.97
C ALA A 323 -0.47 26.32 12.96
N LYS A 324 -1.73 25.98 12.63
CA LYS A 324 -2.89 26.14 13.52
C LYS A 324 -3.12 24.93 14.44
N GLY A 325 -2.19 23.97 14.50
CA GLY A 325 -2.35 22.72 15.27
C GLY A 325 -3.49 21.84 14.78
N ARG A 326 -4.05 22.12 13.60
CA ARG A 326 -5.14 21.33 12.99
C ARG A 326 -4.60 20.11 12.23
N TRP A 327 -3.30 20.02 12.04
CA TRP A 327 -2.54 18.88 11.55
C TRP A 327 -1.26 18.82 12.36
N GLY A 328 -0.94 17.66 12.92
CA GLY A 328 0.20 17.45 13.81
C GLY A 328 -0.02 16.18 14.64
N PRO A 329 1.04 15.60 15.23
CA PRO A 329 0.90 14.53 16.22
C PRO A 329 -0.13 14.99 17.25
N GLY A 330 -1.14 14.16 17.53
CA GLY A 330 -2.05 14.41 18.63
C GLY A 330 -1.22 14.60 19.89
N ASN A 331 -1.53 15.62 20.70
CA ASN A 331 -0.79 15.94 21.92
C ASN A 331 -0.32 14.66 22.63
N ALA A 332 0.97 14.34 22.50
CA ALA A 332 1.65 13.66 23.58
C ALA A 332 1.58 14.67 24.72
N SER A 333 0.66 14.42 25.66
CA SER A 333 0.68 15.09 26.95
C SER A 333 2.11 15.09 27.47
N ALA A 334 2.55 16.29 27.86
CA ALA A 334 3.85 16.62 28.44
C ALA A 334 4.36 15.60 29.47
#